data_AF-A0A3B9YYG6-F1
#
_entry.id   AF-A0A3B9YYG6-F1
#
_cell.length_a   1.000
_cell.length_b   1.000
_cell.length_c   1.000
_cell.angle_alpha   90.00
_cell.angle_beta   90.00
_cell.angle_gamma   90.00
#
_symmetry.space_group_name_H-M   'P 1'
#
loop_
_entity.id
_entity.type
_entity.pdbx_description
1 polymer ?
#
loop_
_entity_poly.entity_id
_entity_poly.type
_entity_poly.pdbx_seq_one_letter_code
_entity_poly.pdbx_strand_id
1 'polypeptide(L)'
;TRESLRFPVPRSAWLQSMARGETAAMVCLAYSNLRGYGYADHGTIGEVRVGSLPVKILHPVTGVAVTIGSFEATECEMFGPEGDAPVTGAKGRLLPAFGLSYGLVIGRNERKAIAMSILDSALQAGELASIDGGEVAPSNDQEMVLSHIDGIESTGFVEHLKLPHYVTFGSQIRTQMSPRRDVMLAAERTLAGITPEVATERGTGDE
;
A
#
# COMPACT_ATOMS: atom_id res chain seq x y z
N THR A 1 10.43 -9.79 -8.68
CA THR A 1 11.15 -8.55 -9.04
C THR A 1 11.32 -8.34 -10.54
N ARG A 2 11.04 -9.31 -11.43
CA ARG A 2 11.17 -9.13 -12.90
C ARG A 2 9.97 -8.42 -13.53
N GLU A 3 8.84 -8.46 -12.87
CA GLU A 3 7.56 -7.91 -13.33
C GLU A 3 7.08 -6.88 -12.30
N SER A 4 6.46 -5.80 -12.79
CA SER A 4 5.83 -4.78 -11.94
C SER A 4 4.57 -5.35 -11.29
N LEU A 5 4.25 -4.90 -10.08
CA LEU A 5 2.99 -5.22 -9.43
C LEU A 5 1.82 -4.67 -10.26
N ARG A 6 0.80 -5.50 -10.46
CA ARG A 6 -0.47 -5.13 -11.10
C ARG A 6 -1.58 -5.68 -10.21
N PHE A 7 -2.39 -4.79 -9.65
CA PHE A 7 -3.42 -5.16 -8.70
C PHE A 7 -4.66 -5.73 -9.42
N PRO A 8 -5.34 -6.74 -8.84
CA PRO A 8 -4.96 -7.47 -7.61
C PRO A 8 -3.74 -8.40 -7.85
N VAL A 9 -2.89 -8.53 -6.85
CA VAL A 9 -1.68 -9.37 -6.91
C VAL A 9 -1.90 -10.70 -6.18
N PRO A 10 -1.30 -11.81 -6.64
CA PRO A 10 -1.41 -13.07 -5.91
C PRO A 10 -0.69 -13.01 -4.56
N ARG A 11 -1.14 -13.83 -3.60
CA ARG A 11 -0.56 -13.94 -2.25
C ARG A 11 0.96 -14.10 -2.23
N SER A 12 1.51 -14.87 -3.17
CA SER A 12 2.97 -15.03 -3.32
C SER A 12 3.70 -13.71 -3.62
N ALA A 13 3.11 -12.84 -4.44
CA ALA A 13 3.68 -11.55 -4.81
C ALA A 13 3.60 -10.55 -3.66
N TRP A 14 2.49 -10.51 -2.91
CA TRP A 14 2.42 -9.64 -1.74
C TRP A 14 3.34 -10.10 -0.61
N LEU A 15 3.48 -11.42 -0.39
CA LEU A 15 4.38 -11.96 0.66
C LEU A 15 5.84 -11.67 0.30
N GLN A 16 6.20 -11.81 -0.98
CA GLN A 16 7.51 -11.41 -1.48
C GLN A 16 7.78 -9.92 -1.25
N SER A 17 6.78 -9.07 -1.48
CA SER A 17 6.89 -7.61 -1.34
C SER A 17 7.04 -7.22 0.13
N MET A 18 6.22 -7.79 1.02
CA MET A 18 6.31 -7.59 2.47
C MET A 18 7.62 -8.10 3.08
N ALA A 19 8.17 -9.21 2.59
CA ALA A 19 9.50 -9.67 3.01
C ALA A 19 10.59 -8.62 2.75
N ARG A 20 10.43 -7.79 1.70
CA ARG A 20 11.33 -6.68 1.34
C ARG A 20 10.95 -5.34 1.97
N GLY A 21 9.72 -5.19 2.45
CA GLY A 21 9.19 -3.94 2.98
C GLY A 21 9.92 -3.41 4.20
N GLU A 22 9.81 -2.10 4.41
CA GLU A 22 10.36 -1.42 5.57
C GLU A 22 9.59 -1.79 6.84
N THR A 23 10.33 -2.11 7.90
CA THR A 23 9.74 -2.60 9.16
C THR A 23 8.79 -1.56 9.77
N ALA A 24 9.17 -0.27 9.79
CA ALA A 24 8.37 0.77 10.42
C ALA A 24 7.03 1.00 9.68
N ALA A 25 7.06 1.06 8.35
CA ALA A 25 5.86 1.21 7.53
C ALA A 25 4.89 0.03 7.74
N MET A 26 5.40 -1.19 7.68
CA MET A 26 4.58 -2.40 7.92
C MET A 26 4.00 -2.43 9.34
N VAL A 27 4.79 -2.09 10.35
CA VAL A 27 4.30 -2.02 11.74
C VAL A 27 3.22 -0.95 11.90
N CYS A 28 3.36 0.21 11.25
CA CYS A 28 2.34 1.25 11.30
C CYS A 28 1.01 0.78 10.70
N LEU A 29 1.05 0.14 9.53
CA LEU A 29 -0.14 -0.38 8.84
C LEU A 29 -0.78 -1.56 9.61
N ALA A 30 0.04 -2.47 10.14
CA ALA A 30 -0.45 -3.55 10.99
C ALA A 30 -1.07 -2.99 12.27
N TYR A 31 -0.46 -1.96 12.87
CA TYR A 31 -0.99 -1.30 14.05
C TYR A 31 -2.30 -0.56 13.78
N SER A 32 -2.45 0.10 12.63
CA SER A 32 -3.71 0.75 12.27
C SER A 32 -4.84 -0.28 12.13
N ASN A 33 -4.55 -1.44 11.55
CA ASN A 33 -5.49 -2.56 11.46
C ASN A 33 -5.92 -3.04 12.87
N LEU A 34 -4.96 -3.30 13.77
CA LEU A 34 -5.23 -3.66 15.16
C LEU A 34 -6.03 -2.60 15.95
N ARG A 35 -5.94 -1.33 15.53
CA ARG A 35 -6.71 -0.21 16.10
C ARG A 35 -8.11 -0.06 15.52
N GLY A 36 -8.51 -0.93 14.58
CA GLY A 36 -9.83 -0.91 13.95
C GLY A 36 -9.92 -0.08 12.67
N TYR A 37 -8.80 0.45 12.15
CA TYR A 37 -8.73 1.09 10.83
C TYR A 37 -8.51 0.05 9.73
N GLY A 38 -9.35 -0.97 9.76
CA GLY A 38 -9.16 -2.25 9.10
C GLY A 38 -10.27 -3.20 9.51
N TYR A 39 -10.31 -4.37 8.89
CA TYR A 39 -10.97 -5.48 9.57
C TYR A 39 -10.15 -5.76 10.82
N ALA A 40 -10.73 -5.54 12.00
CA ALA A 40 -10.03 -5.56 13.29
C ALA A 40 -9.61 -6.99 13.66
N ASP A 41 -8.63 -7.50 12.92
CA ASP A 41 -8.12 -8.85 13.09
C ASP A 41 -7.15 -8.86 14.25
N HIS A 42 -7.69 -9.07 15.45
CA HIS A 42 -6.88 -9.44 16.60
C HIS A 42 -6.53 -10.93 16.53
N GLY A 43 -5.84 -11.32 15.47
CA GLY A 43 -5.40 -12.68 15.21
C GLY A 43 -4.59 -13.24 16.38
N THR A 44 -4.72 -14.54 16.61
CA THR A 44 -3.95 -15.23 17.66
C THR A 44 -2.67 -15.76 17.05
N ILE A 45 -1.53 -15.30 17.56
CA ILE A 45 -0.23 -15.86 17.18
C ILE A 45 -0.20 -17.32 17.62
N GLY A 46 -0.08 -18.24 16.65
CA GLY A 46 0.12 -19.65 16.91
C GLY A 46 1.56 -19.93 17.29
N GLU A 47 2.50 -19.42 16.50
CA GLU A 47 3.92 -19.59 16.73
C GLU A 47 4.73 -18.41 16.18
N VAL A 48 5.77 -18.01 16.91
CA VAL A 48 6.84 -17.15 16.42
C VAL A 48 8.16 -17.83 16.76
N ARG A 49 8.95 -18.15 15.73
CA ARG A 49 10.23 -18.83 15.90
C ARG A 49 11.34 -18.15 15.11
N VAL A 50 12.53 -18.22 15.67
CA VAL A 50 13.77 -17.77 15.05
C VAL A 50 14.66 -18.98 14.88
N GLY A 51 15.18 -19.18 13.68
CA GLY A 51 16.03 -20.33 13.39
C GLY A 51 16.94 -20.14 12.18
N SER A 52 17.88 -21.05 12.02
CA SER A 52 18.77 -21.09 10.85
C SER A 52 18.19 -22.03 9.79
N LEU A 53 17.89 -21.50 8.61
CA LEU A 53 17.38 -22.25 7.47
C LEU A 53 18.51 -22.59 6.48
N PRO A 54 18.63 -23.86 6.03
CA PRO A 54 19.63 -24.24 5.04
C PRO A 54 19.26 -23.73 3.65
N VAL A 55 20.25 -23.20 2.92
CA VAL A 55 20.11 -22.85 1.49
C VAL A 55 20.52 -24.05 0.67
N LYS A 56 19.55 -24.62 -0.06
CA LYS A 56 19.78 -25.75 -0.97
C LYS A 56 19.62 -25.30 -2.41
N ILE A 57 20.57 -25.70 -3.26
CA ILE A 57 20.48 -25.53 -4.71
C ILE A 57 20.61 -26.90 -5.38
N LEU A 58 20.10 -27.02 -6.61
CA LEU A 58 20.42 -28.16 -7.45
C LEU A 58 21.83 -27.96 -8.01
N HIS A 59 22.72 -28.92 -7.79
CA HIS A 59 24.08 -28.86 -8.32
C HIS A 59 24.03 -28.83 -9.86
N PRO A 60 24.71 -27.88 -10.53
CA PRO A 60 24.51 -27.61 -11.96
C PRO A 60 24.90 -28.78 -12.88
N VAL A 61 25.79 -29.66 -12.42
CA VAL A 61 26.25 -30.81 -13.21
C VAL A 61 25.52 -32.10 -12.85
N THR A 62 25.21 -32.31 -11.56
CA THR A 62 24.73 -33.60 -11.06
C THR A 62 23.23 -33.61 -10.79
N GLY A 63 22.58 -32.44 -10.72
CA GLY A 63 21.16 -32.31 -10.39
C GLY A 63 20.80 -32.68 -8.95
N VAL A 64 21.78 -33.05 -8.11
CA VAL A 64 21.57 -33.40 -6.71
C VAL A 64 21.46 -32.14 -5.86
N ALA A 65 20.53 -32.11 -4.92
CA ALA A 65 20.39 -31.01 -3.97
C ALA A 65 21.61 -30.93 -3.04
N VAL A 66 22.33 -29.81 -3.09
CA VAL A 66 23.49 -29.52 -2.24
C VAL A 66 23.20 -28.32 -1.34
N THR A 67 23.65 -28.38 -0.09
CA THR A 67 23.51 -27.26 0.86
C THR A 67 24.73 -26.36 0.71
N ILE A 68 24.52 -25.08 0.39
CA ILE A 68 25.60 -24.11 0.14
C ILE A 68 25.83 -23.15 1.32
N GLY A 69 24.96 -23.20 2.33
CA GLY A 69 25.04 -22.37 3.52
C GLY A 69 23.73 -22.38 4.28
N SER A 70 23.59 -21.44 5.21
CA SER A 70 22.35 -21.18 5.92
C SER A 70 22.19 -19.69 6.20
N PHE A 71 20.96 -19.28 6.51
CA PHE A 71 20.66 -17.93 6.96
C PHE A 71 19.69 -17.99 8.14
N GLU A 72 19.80 -17.05 9.07
CA GLU A 72 18.78 -16.89 10.11
C GLU A 72 17.51 -16.30 9.49
N ALA A 73 16.35 -16.79 9.94
CA ALA A 73 15.05 -16.26 9.58
C ALA A 73 14.13 -16.27 10.81
N THR A 74 13.15 -15.38 10.78
CA THR A 74 12.06 -15.34 11.74
C THR A 74 10.76 -15.65 11.01
N GLU A 75 10.01 -16.61 11.55
CA GLU A 75 8.73 -17.07 11.03
C GLU A 75 7.63 -16.79 12.06
N CYS A 76 6.48 -16.34 11.58
CA CYS A 76 5.29 -16.06 12.37
C CYS A 76 4.07 -16.69 11.69
N GLU A 77 3.39 -17.59 12.40
CA GLU A 77 2.12 -18.18 12.01
C GLU A 77 1.03 -17.60 12.91
N MET A 78 0.00 -17.02 12.29
CA MET A 78 -1.10 -16.38 13.03
C MET A 78 -2.45 -16.89 12.53
N PHE A 79 -3.30 -17.27 13.49
CA PHE A 79 -4.67 -17.69 13.25
C PHE A 79 -5.60 -16.49 13.29
N GLY A 80 -6.26 -16.21 12.17
CA GLY A 80 -7.29 -15.19 12.04
C GLY A 80 -8.70 -15.79 12.13
N PRO A 81 -9.71 -14.99 12.51
CA PRO A 81 -11.10 -15.42 12.55
C PRO A 81 -11.69 -15.74 11.17
N GLU A 82 -10.99 -15.36 10.10
CA GLU A 82 -11.48 -15.51 8.73
C GLU A 82 -10.35 -15.99 7.82
N GLY A 83 -10.45 -17.23 7.36
CA GLY A 83 -9.67 -17.73 6.24
C GLY A 83 -10.00 -19.17 5.90
N ASP A 84 -9.85 -19.43 4.61
CA ASP A 84 -10.44 -20.48 3.77
C ASP A 84 -11.98 -20.48 3.76
N ALA A 85 -12.52 -20.49 2.53
CA ALA A 85 -13.94 -20.61 2.26
C ALA A 85 -14.56 -21.68 3.18
N PRO A 86 -15.77 -21.43 3.73
CA PRO A 86 -16.40 -22.34 4.66
C PRO A 86 -16.35 -23.78 4.15
N VAL A 87 -15.70 -24.66 4.91
CA VAL A 87 -15.56 -26.06 4.51
C VAL A 87 -16.95 -26.69 4.51
N THR A 88 -17.39 -27.15 3.33
CA THR A 88 -18.67 -27.83 3.17
C THR A 88 -18.59 -29.18 3.86
N GLY A 89 -19.16 -29.28 5.07
CA GLY A 89 -19.24 -30.54 5.78
C GLY A 89 -20.14 -31.54 5.04
N ALA A 90 -20.07 -32.81 5.43
CA ALA A 90 -20.79 -33.95 4.82
C ALA A 90 -22.34 -33.82 4.75
N LYS A 91 -22.92 -32.72 5.25
CA LYS A 91 -24.36 -32.40 5.22
C LYS A 91 -24.67 -31.02 4.62
N GLY A 92 -23.75 -30.41 3.87
CA GLY A 92 -23.95 -29.06 3.32
C GLY A 92 -23.85 -27.94 4.36
N ARG A 93 -23.44 -28.24 5.60
CA ARG A 93 -23.23 -27.24 6.65
C ARG A 93 -21.84 -26.62 6.50
N LEU A 94 -21.81 -25.30 6.41
CA LEU A 94 -20.58 -24.49 6.49
C LEU A 94 -19.99 -24.65 7.89
N LEU A 95 -18.77 -25.17 7.98
CA LEU A 95 -18.04 -25.27 9.23
C LEU A 95 -17.18 -24.00 9.42
N PRO A 96 -17.12 -23.41 10.62
CA PRO A 96 -16.18 -22.34 10.90
C PRO A 96 -14.75 -22.89 10.78
N ALA A 97 -13.94 -22.23 9.95
CA ALA A 97 -12.53 -22.49 9.78
C ALA A 97 -11.74 -21.26 10.23
N PHE A 98 -10.56 -21.48 10.82
CA PHE A 98 -9.63 -20.40 11.11
C PHE A 98 -8.78 -20.12 9.87
N GLY A 99 -8.58 -18.84 9.59
CA GLY A 99 -7.62 -18.42 8.58
C GLY A 99 -6.19 -18.58 9.06
N LEU A 100 -5.31 -19.02 8.16
CA LEU A 100 -3.88 -19.07 8.42
C LEU A 100 -3.17 -17.94 7.68
N SER A 101 -2.61 -17.03 8.46
CA SER A 101 -1.77 -15.94 7.97
C SER A 101 -0.32 -16.16 8.33
N TYR A 102 0.58 -15.59 7.53
CA TYR A 102 1.98 -15.98 7.53
C TYR A 102 2.91 -14.79 7.36
N GLY A 103 4.01 -14.81 8.12
CA GLY A 103 5.11 -13.86 7.99
C GLY A 103 6.45 -14.57 8.04
N LEU A 104 7.32 -14.30 7.07
CA LEU A 104 8.69 -14.82 7.05
C LEU A 104 9.66 -13.70 6.66
N VAL A 105 10.64 -13.45 7.52
CA VAL A 105 11.64 -12.40 7.32
C VAL A 105 13.04 -12.93 7.61
N ILE A 106 14.03 -12.40 6.89
CA ILE A 106 15.44 -12.76 7.11
C ILE A 106 15.95 -12.08 8.39
N GLY A 107 16.77 -12.81 9.14
CA GLY A 107 17.38 -12.37 10.40
C GLY A 107 16.44 -12.53 11.60
N ARG A 108 16.74 -11.78 12.66
CA ARG A 108 16.00 -11.74 13.92
C ARG A 108 15.12 -10.49 13.98
N ASN A 109 13.91 -10.60 13.43
CA ASN A 109 12.98 -9.48 13.38
C ASN A 109 11.53 -9.97 13.54
N GLU A 110 11.23 -10.44 14.75
CA GLU A 110 9.93 -10.92 15.18
C GLU A 110 8.85 -9.86 14.97
N ARG A 111 9.17 -8.59 15.24
CA ARG A 111 8.24 -7.48 15.04
C ARG A 111 7.78 -7.38 13.59
N LYS A 112 8.70 -7.47 12.63
CA LYS A 112 8.36 -7.45 11.20
C LYS A 112 7.59 -8.71 10.79
N ALA A 113 7.97 -9.88 11.29
CA ALA A 113 7.27 -11.14 11.00
C ALA A 113 5.81 -11.08 11.48
N ILE A 114 5.57 -10.58 12.69
CA ILE A 114 4.21 -10.40 13.26
C ILE A 114 3.42 -9.36 12.47
N ALA A 115 4.04 -8.21 12.13
CA ALA A 115 3.37 -7.21 11.29
C ALA A 115 3.01 -7.78 9.90
N MET A 116 3.89 -8.60 9.33
CA MET A 116 3.66 -9.27 8.06
C MET A 116 2.51 -10.28 8.13
N SER A 117 2.39 -11.08 9.20
CA SER A 117 1.27 -12.00 9.35
C SER A 117 -0.07 -11.26 9.53
N ILE A 118 -0.09 -10.16 10.30
CA ILE A 118 -1.29 -9.31 10.43
C ILE A 118 -1.71 -8.75 9.08
N LEU A 119 -0.77 -8.20 8.31
CA LEU A 119 -1.06 -7.65 6.99
C LEU A 119 -1.45 -8.73 5.97
N ASP A 120 -0.83 -9.91 6.00
CA ASP A 120 -1.24 -11.05 5.17
C ASP A 120 -2.69 -11.48 5.46
N SER A 121 -3.11 -11.44 6.73
CA SER A 121 -4.51 -11.67 7.11
C SER A 121 -5.43 -10.55 6.60
N ALA A 122 -5.04 -9.30 6.80
CA ALA A 122 -5.80 -8.12 6.36
C ALA A 122 -6.00 -8.08 4.84
N LEU A 123 -4.98 -8.45 4.05
CA LEU A 123 -5.06 -8.50 2.59
C LEU A 123 -5.95 -9.65 2.10
N GLN A 124 -5.94 -10.80 2.77
CA GLN A 124 -6.88 -11.89 2.48
C GLN A 124 -8.34 -11.46 2.75
N ALA A 125 -8.58 -10.78 3.87
CA ALA A 125 -9.90 -10.22 4.18
C ALA A 125 -10.32 -9.14 3.17
N GLY A 126 -9.40 -8.28 2.74
CA GLY A 126 -9.65 -7.28 1.70
C GLY A 126 -9.98 -7.89 0.34
N GLU A 127 -9.30 -8.96 -0.05
CA GLU A 127 -9.61 -9.72 -1.26
C GLU A 127 -11.03 -10.30 -1.21
N LEU A 128 -11.41 -10.94 -0.10
CA LEU A 128 -12.76 -11.47 0.09
C LEU A 128 -13.83 -10.37 0.06
N ALA A 129 -13.61 -9.26 0.78
CA ALA A 129 -14.53 -8.13 0.79
C ALA A 129 -14.69 -7.48 -0.60
N SER A 130 -13.63 -7.45 -1.41
CA SER A 130 -13.68 -6.92 -2.78
C SER A 130 -14.55 -7.77 -3.71
N ILE A 131 -14.57 -9.10 -3.50
CA ILE A 131 -15.43 -10.02 -4.26
C ILE A 131 -16.91 -9.78 -3.91
N ASP A 132 -17.20 -9.52 -2.63
CA ASP A 132 -18.56 -9.27 -2.13
C ASP A 132 -19.06 -7.83 -2.36
N GLY A 133 -18.23 -6.96 -2.96
CA GLY A 133 -18.56 -5.56 -3.25
C GLY A 133 -18.59 -4.66 -2.01
N GLY A 134 -17.92 -5.06 -0.93
CA GLY A 134 -17.83 -4.30 0.32
C GLY A 134 -16.79 -3.17 0.29
N GLU A 135 -16.85 -2.30 1.30
CA GLU A 135 -15.85 -1.25 1.50
C GLU A 135 -14.54 -1.85 2.05
N VAL A 136 -13.42 -1.56 1.38
CA VAL A 136 -12.10 -2.05 1.77
C VAL A 136 -11.36 -0.95 2.54
N ALA A 137 -11.03 -1.23 3.80
CA ALA A 137 -10.24 -0.32 4.62
C ALA A 137 -8.80 -0.19 4.09
N PRO A 138 -8.10 0.96 4.31
CA PRO A 138 -6.76 1.18 3.78
C PRO A 138 -5.72 0.12 4.16
N SER A 139 -5.83 -0.50 5.34
CA SER A 139 -4.92 -1.58 5.75
C SER A 139 -5.20 -2.93 5.08
N ASN A 140 -6.38 -3.08 4.46
CA ASN A 140 -6.84 -4.29 3.79
C ASN A 140 -6.70 -4.18 2.26
N ASP A 141 -6.51 -2.96 1.75
CA ASP A 141 -6.28 -2.70 0.34
C ASP A 141 -4.84 -3.03 -0.05
N GLN A 142 -4.69 -3.93 -1.02
CA GLN A 142 -3.41 -4.37 -1.54
C GLN A 142 -2.62 -3.20 -2.14
N GLU A 143 -3.28 -2.29 -2.87
CA GLU A 143 -2.60 -1.18 -3.53
C GLU A 143 -2.05 -0.20 -2.49
N MET A 144 -2.88 0.15 -1.50
CA MET A 144 -2.46 1.01 -0.39
C MET A 144 -1.32 0.39 0.42
N VAL A 145 -1.39 -0.89 0.78
CA VAL A 145 -0.33 -1.50 1.60
C VAL A 145 0.96 -1.67 0.80
N LEU A 146 0.91 -2.32 -0.37
CA LEU A 146 2.13 -2.72 -1.08
C LEU A 146 2.88 -1.55 -1.71
N SER A 147 2.21 -0.47 -2.06
CA SER A 147 2.84 0.74 -2.63
C SER A 147 3.51 1.64 -1.59
N HIS A 148 3.26 1.43 -0.29
CA HIS A 148 3.75 2.31 0.78
C HIS A 148 4.74 1.63 1.74
N ILE A 149 5.04 0.34 1.53
CA ILE A 149 6.00 -0.39 2.36
C ILE A 149 7.41 -0.44 1.75
N ASP A 150 7.62 -0.09 0.47
CA ASP A 150 8.96 -0.06 -0.11
C ASP A 150 9.72 1.20 0.35
N GLY A 151 10.65 1.02 1.30
CA GLY A 151 11.47 2.08 1.84
C GLY A 151 12.38 2.76 0.82
N ILE A 152 12.77 2.07 -0.25
CA ILE A 152 13.63 2.64 -1.31
C ILE A 152 12.82 3.64 -2.13
N GLU A 153 11.63 3.22 -2.56
CA GLU A 153 10.73 4.07 -3.34
C GLU A 153 10.23 5.27 -2.50
N SER A 154 9.75 5.01 -1.28
CA SER A 154 9.20 6.06 -0.41
C SER A 154 10.26 7.10 -0.04
N THR A 155 11.47 6.67 0.34
CA THR A 155 12.55 7.59 0.68
C THR A 155 12.97 8.41 -0.54
N GLY A 156 13.16 7.77 -1.70
CA GLY A 156 13.50 8.47 -2.93
C GLY A 156 12.45 9.51 -3.34
N PHE A 157 11.17 9.14 -3.21
CA PHE A 157 10.06 10.02 -3.52
C PHE A 157 9.82 11.11 -2.48
N VAL A 158 10.22 10.97 -1.22
CA VAL A 158 10.17 12.11 -0.29
C VAL A 158 11.35 13.05 -0.54
N GLU A 159 12.53 12.48 -0.77
CA GLU A 159 13.77 13.23 -0.91
C GLU A 159 13.89 13.99 -2.25
N HIS A 160 13.14 13.60 -3.28
CA HIS A 160 13.19 14.28 -4.58
C HIS A 160 12.87 15.78 -4.46
N LEU A 161 12.10 16.18 -3.44
CA LEU A 161 11.75 17.58 -3.19
C LEU A 161 12.98 18.49 -2.96
N LYS A 162 14.16 17.92 -2.65
CA LYS A 162 15.43 18.65 -2.60
C LYS A 162 15.90 19.12 -3.98
N LEU A 163 15.44 18.47 -5.05
CA LEU A 163 15.80 18.83 -6.42
C LEU A 163 15.09 20.13 -6.85
N PRO A 164 15.59 20.84 -7.87
CA PRO A 164 15.01 22.12 -8.27
C PRO A 164 13.58 21.99 -8.82
N HIS A 165 12.62 22.65 -8.14
CA HIS A 165 11.21 22.74 -8.57
C HIS A 165 10.81 24.17 -9.02
N TYR A 166 11.78 25.04 -9.30
CA TYR A 166 11.54 26.47 -9.54
C TYR A 166 10.69 26.76 -10.80
N VAL A 167 10.73 25.91 -11.83
CA VAL A 167 9.89 26.09 -13.03
C VAL A 167 8.42 25.86 -12.70
N THR A 168 8.11 24.75 -12.03
CA THR A 168 6.75 24.41 -11.57
C THR A 168 6.26 25.41 -10.52
N PHE A 169 7.13 25.82 -9.60
CA PHE A 169 6.78 26.85 -8.62
C PHE A 169 6.50 28.21 -9.29
N GLY A 170 7.31 28.59 -10.28
CA GLY A 170 7.11 29.82 -11.05
C GLY A 170 5.80 29.82 -11.85
N SER A 171 5.37 28.68 -12.40
CA SER A 171 4.06 28.58 -13.04
C SER A 171 2.92 28.69 -12.02
N GLN A 172 3.04 28.05 -10.84
CA GLN A 172 2.07 28.18 -9.76
C GLN A 172 1.93 29.61 -9.24
N ILE A 173 3.05 30.33 -9.05
CA ILE A 173 3.02 31.76 -8.67
C ILE A 173 2.28 32.57 -9.71
N ARG A 174 2.60 32.40 -11.00
CA ARG A 174 1.90 33.14 -12.07
C ARG A 174 0.40 32.87 -12.04
N THR A 175 -0.01 31.60 -11.94
CA THR A 175 -1.43 31.23 -11.84
C THR A 175 -2.10 31.87 -10.63
N GLN A 176 -1.47 31.87 -9.45
CA GLN A 176 -2.06 32.45 -8.24
C GLN A 176 -2.03 33.98 -8.22
N MET A 177 -1.05 34.62 -8.86
CA MET A 177 -0.89 36.08 -8.87
C MET A 177 -1.65 36.77 -10.02
N SER A 178 -1.93 36.08 -11.12
CA SER A 178 -2.69 36.67 -12.24
C SER A 178 -4.04 37.27 -11.81
N PRO A 179 -4.92 36.55 -11.08
CA PRO A 179 -6.19 37.12 -10.64
C PRO A 179 -6.01 38.31 -9.68
N ARG A 180 -4.97 38.26 -8.82
CA ARG A 180 -4.66 39.36 -7.88
C ARG A 180 -4.21 40.61 -8.63
N ARG A 181 -3.41 40.44 -9.69
CA ARG A 181 -2.98 41.53 -10.56
C ARG A 181 -4.18 42.15 -11.28
N ASP A 182 -5.10 41.33 -11.77
CA ASP A 182 -6.28 41.80 -12.50
C ASP A 182 -7.23 42.59 -11.58
N VAL A 183 -7.43 42.14 -10.34
CA VAL A 183 -8.19 42.88 -9.31
C VAL A 183 -7.52 44.21 -8.96
N MET A 184 -6.20 44.21 -8.80
CA MET A 184 -5.45 45.44 -8.47
C MET A 184 -5.50 46.46 -9.62
N LEU A 185 -5.34 45.99 -10.86
CA LEU A 185 -5.47 46.82 -12.07
C LEU A 185 -6.90 47.35 -12.27
N ALA A 186 -7.92 46.55 -11.96
CA ALA A 186 -9.32 47.00 -11.99
C ALA A 186 -9.60 48.07 -10.91
N ALA A 187 -9.02 47.92 -9.71
CA ALA A 187 -9.12 48.91 -8.65
C ALA A 187 -8.42 50.23 -9.01
N GLU A 188 -7.21 50.16 -9.60
CA GLU A 188 -6.49 51.34 -10.09
C GLU A 188 -7.25 52.08 -11.19
N ARG A 189 -7.85 51.35 -12.15
CA ARG A 189 -8.69 51.96 -13.20
C ARG A 189 -9.92 52.65 -12.64
N THR A 190 -10.55 52.05 -11.64
CA THR A 190 -11.71 52.64 -10.94
C THR A 190 -11.30 53.91 -10.18
N LEU A 191 -10.16 53.90 -9.49
CA LEU A 191 -9.61 55.07 -8.78
C LEU A 191 -9.17 56.20 -9.74
N ALA A 192 -8.70 55.86 -10.93
CA ALA A 192 -8.33 56.82 -11.98
C ALA A 192 -9.54 57.41 -12.72
N GLY A 193 -10.78 57.06 -12.34
CA GLY A 193 -12.00 57.58 -12.96
C GLY A 193 -12.29 56.99 -14.35
N ILE A 194 -11.64 55.89 -14.73
CA ILE A 194 -11.86 55.19 -15.99
C ILE A 194 -12.98 54.17 -15.75
N THR A 195 -14.20 54.48 -16.17
CA THR A 195 -15.32 53.53 -16.12
C THR A 195 -15.05 52.35 -17.05
N PRO A 196 -15.33 51.10 -16.63
CA PRO A 196 -15.17 49.96 -17.52
C PRO A 196 -16.14 50.11 -18.69
N GLU A 197 -15.64 50.02 -19.92
CA GLU A 197 -16.49 49.89 -21.11
C GLU A 197 -17.36 48.66 -20.91
N VAL A 198 -18.67 48.89 -20.80
CA VAL A 198 -19.67 47.82 -20.83
C VAL A 198 -19.47 47.11 -22.16
N ALA A 199 -19.02 45.85 -22.10
CA ALA A 199 -18.98 44.99 -23.27
C ALA A 199 -20.43 44.84 -23.77
N THR A 200 -20.82 45.65 -24.75
CA THR A 200 -22.07 45.49 -25.47
C THR A 200 -22.02 44.12 -26.12
N GLU A 201 -22.89 43.23 -25.65
CA GLU A 201 -23.20 41.96 -26.29
C GLU A 201 -23.35 42.19 -27.79
N ARG A 202 -22.48 41.56 -28.59
CA ARG A 202 -22.71 41.50 -30.03
C ARG A 202 -23.94 40.62 -30.24
N GLY A 203 -25.02 41.31 -30.57
CA GLY A 203 -26.27 40.87 -31.15
C GLY A 203 -26.42 39.39 -31.44
N THR A 204 -27.46 38.82 -30.83
CA THR A 204 -28.40 37.92 -31.50
C THR A 204 -28.66 38.41 -32.94
N GLY A 205 -28.32 37.58 -33.92
CA GLY A 205 -28.77 37.70 -35.29
C GLY A 205 -29.15 36.31 -35.77
N ASP A 206 -30.46 36.07 -35.81
CA ASP A 206 -31.09 34.96 -36.52
C ASP A 206 -30.75 35.03 -38.03
N GLU A 207 -30.27 33.91 -38.58
CA GLU A 207 -30.75 33.21 -39.80
C GLU A 207 -29.85 32.00 -40.11
#